data_AF-A0A972Q767-F1
#
_entry.id   AF-A0A972Q767-F1
#
_cell.length_a   1.000
_cell.length_b   1.000
_cell.length_c   1.000
_cell.angle_alpha   90.00
_cell.angle_beta   90.00
_cell.angle_gamma   90.00
#
_symmetry.space_group_name_H-M   'P 1'
#
loop_
_entity.id
_entity.type
_entity.pdbx_description
1 polymer ?
#
loop_
_entity_poly.entity_id
_entity_poly.type
_entity_poly.pdbx_seq_one_letter_code
_entity_poly.pdbx_strand_id
1 'polypeptide(L)' 'MPAEKVTLKIPRPLYERIKSVIEPAGFSSVNEFVVYVLRDLMSRVRDETAGAELTSEEIDKIRQRLRNLGYL' A
#
# COMPACT_ATOMS: atom_id res chain seq x y z
N MET A 1 -4.73 -5.26 17.50
CA MET A 1 -3.67 -6.23 17.86
C MET A 1 -2.38 -5.76 17.20
N PRO A 2 -1.24 -5.63 17.89
CA PRO A 2 0.01 -5.27 17.23
C PRO A 2 0.33 -6.36 16.20
N ALA A 3 0.51 -5.97 14.95
CA ALA A 3 0.86 -6.91 13.89
C ALA A 3 2.20 -7.59 14.20
N GLU A 4 2.31 -8.87 13.87
CA GLU A 4 3.55 -9.62 13.98
C GLU A 4 4.64 -8.95 13.14
N LYS A 5 5.83 -8.76 13.72
CA LYS A 5 6.96 -8.08 13.06
C LYS A 5 7.95 -9.09 12.53
N VAL A 6 8.31 -8.95 11.26
CA VAL A 6 9.32 -9.78 10.59
C VAL A 6 10.62 -8.99 10.47
N THR A 7 11.77 -9.66 10.62
CA THR A 7 13.09 -9.03 10.44
C THR A 7 13.57 -9.19 9.00
N LEU A 8 13.86 -8.07 8.33
CA LEU A 8 14.43 -8.03 6.98
C LEU A 8 15.91 -7.71 7.05
N LYS A 9 16.74 -8.47 6.33
CA LYS A 9 18.17 -8.17 6.19
C LYS A 9 18.37 -7.23 5.00
N ILE A 10 18.95 -6.06 5.26
CA ILE A 10 19.23 -5.05 4.25
C ILE A 10 20.75 -4.88 4.16
N PRO A 11 21.34 -4.78 2.95
CA PRO A 11 22.77 -4.48 2.81
C PRO A 11 23.13 -3.17 3.54
N ARG A 12 24.22 -3.19 4.32
CA ARG A 12 24.75 -2.02 5.02
C ARG A 12 24.83 -0.74 4.16
N PRO A 13 25.36 -0.76 2.92
CA PRO A 13 25.46 0.47 2.13
C PRO A 13 24.08 1.06 1.78
N LEU A 14 23.05 0.23 1.65
CA LEU A 14 21.69 0.69 1.38
C LEU A 14 21.07 1.31 2.64
N TYR A 15 21.31 0.69 3.81
CA TYR A 15 20.87 1.22 5.11
C TYR A 15 21.45 2.61 5.39
N GLU A 16 22.76 2.81 5.19
CA GLU A 16 23.41 4.11 5.41
C GLU A 16 22.86 5.19 4.48
N ARG A 17 22.64 4.85 3.20
CA ARG A 17 22.02 5.78 2.24
C ARG A 17 20.61 6.19 2.68
N ILE A 18 19.79 5.22 3.10
CA ILE A 18 18.44 5.51 3.59
C ILE A 18 18.51 6.38 4.84
N LYS A 19 19.42 6.07 5.77
CA LYS A 19 19.63 6.85 7.00
C LYS A 19 19.91 8.33 6.69
N SER A 20 20.84 8.62 5.79
CA SER A 20 21.16 10.00 5.39
C SER A 20 20.00 10.72 4.72
N VAL A 21 19.13 10.01 4.01
CA VAL A 21 17.95 10.59 3.34
C VAL A 21 16.82 10.90 4.33
N ILE A 22 16.65 10.09 5.37
CA ILE A 22 15.54 10.24 6.32
C ILE A 22 15.83 11.23 7.45
N GLU A 23 17.10 11.52 7.76
CA GLU A 23 17.52 12.51 8.76
C GLU A 23 16.85 13.88 8.59
N PRO A 24 16.82 14.48 7.38
CA PRO A 24 16.12 15.75 7.16
C PRO A 24 14.60 15.59 7.00
N ALA A 25 14.10 14.36 6.76
CA ALA A 25 12.69 14.10 6.47
C ALA A 25 11.83 13.88 7.73
N GLY A 26 12.43 13.91 8.92
CA GLY A 26 11.71 13.85 10.20
C GLY A 26 11.26 12.44 10.62
N PHE A 27 11.78 11.38 10.00
CA PHE A 27 11.50 10.01 10.43
C PHE A 27 12.37 9.63 11.62
N SER A 28 11.76 8.98 12.62
CA SER A 28 12.48 8.58 13.85
C SER A 28 13.31 7.30 13.67
N SER A 29 13.06 6.52 12.60
CA SER A 29 13.78 5.27 12.34
C SER A 29 13.72 4.85 10.87
N VAL A 30 14.80 4.21 10.40
CA VAL A 30 14.86 3.55 9.08
C VAL A 30 13.75 2.51 8.93
N ASN A 31 13.40 1.80 10.00
CA ASN A 31 12.34 0.80 9.96
C ASN A 31 10.97 1.43 9.67
N GLU A 32 10.69 2.61 10.25
CA GLU A 32 9.43 3.31 10.03
C GLU A 32 9.30 3.79 8.59
N PHE A 33 10.38 4.34 8.04
CA PHE A 33 10.45 4.74 6.64
C PHE A 33 10.23 3.56 5.70
N VAL A 34 10.89 2.42 5.95
CA VAL A 34 10.71 1.20 5.12
C VAL A 34 9.28 0.69 5.19
N VAL A 35 8.66 0.66 6.37
CA VAL A 35 7.24 0.27 6.52
C VAL A 35 6.31 1.23 5.78
N TYR A 36 6.56 2.53 5.84
CA TYR A 36 5.78 3.55 5.13
C TYR A 36 5.86 3.35 3.61
N VAL A 37 7.07 3.23 3.06
CA VAL A 37 7.28 3.04 1.62
C VAL A 37 6.70 1.72 1.15
N LEU A 38 6.89 0.62 1.88
CA LEU A 38 6.29 -0.66 1.53
C LEU A 38 4.75 -0.60 1.57
N ARG A 39 4.17 0.12 2.53
CA ARG A 39 2.72 0.32 2.59
C ARG A 39 2.22 1.15 1.41
N ASP A 40 2.87 2.25 1.07
CA ASP A 40 2.51 3.08 -0.08
C ASP A 40 2.63 2.30 -1.40
N LEU A 41 3.73 1.59 -1.60
CA LEU A 41 3.93 0.72 -2.77
C LEU A 41 2.87 -0.38 -2.83
N MET A 42 2.59 -1.06 -1.73
CA MET A 42 1.56 -2.11 -1.71
C MET A 42 0.15 -1.54 -1.89
N SER A 43 -0.13 -0.33 -1.41
CA SER A 43 -1.40 0.36 -1.66
C SER A 43 -1.55 0.73 -3.13
N ARG A 44 -0.49 1.24 -3.78
CA ARG A 44 -0.49 1.55 -5.22
C ARG A 44 -0.58 0.30 -6.07
N VAL A 45 0.17 -0.75 -5.73
CA VAL A 45 0.04 -2.06 -6.38
C VAL A 45 -1.36 -2.60 -6.17
N ARG A 46 -1.95 -2.47 -4.96
CA ARG A 46 -3.36 -2.78 -4.74
C ARG A 46 -4.28 -1.88 -5.53
N ASP A 47 -3.97 -0.62 -5.79
CA ASP A 47 -4.81 0.24 -6.63
C ASP A 47 -4.68 -0.13 -8.12
N GLU A 48 -3.50 -0.58 -8.55
CA GLU A 48 -3.23 -1.10 -9.90
C GLU A 48 -3.78 -2.52 -10.10
N THR A 49 -3.85 -3.36 -9.06
CA THR A 49 -4.47 -4.71 -9.09
C THR A 49 -5.94 -4.71 -8.68
N ALA A 50 -6.40 -3.80 -7.82
CA ALA A 50 -7.82 -3.55 -7.55
C ALA A 50 -8.46 -2.69 -8.65
N GLY A 51 -7.65 -1.94 -9.40
CA GLY A 51 -8.02 -1.39 -10.71
C GLY A 51 -8.07 -2.46 -11.81
N ALA A 52 -7.56 -3.67 -11.57
CA ALA A 52 -7.61 -4.79 -12.51
C ALA A 52 -8.75 -5.79 -12.24
N GLU A 53 -9.46 -5.72 -11.11
CA GLU A 53 -10.51 -6.71 -10.79
C GLU A 53 -11.75 -6.08 -10.14
N LEU A 54 -12.45 -5.19 -10.84
CA LEU A 54 -13.91 -5.33 -10.84
C LEU A 54 -14.20 -6.43 -11.86
N THR A 55 -14.31 -7.65 -11.37
CA THR A 55 -14.77 -8.77 -12.20
C THR A 55 -16.11 -8.38 -12.87
N SER A 56 -16.40 -8.88 -14.07
CA SER A 56 -17.66 -8.54 -14.76
C SER A 56 -18.90 -8.77 -13.88
N GLU A 57 -18.79 -9.70 -12.93
CA GLU A 57 -19.81 -10.00 -11.92
C GLU A 57 -19.99 -8.88 -10.87
N GLU A 58 -18.92 -8.21 -10.44
CA GLU A 58 -19.02 -7.07 -9.52
C GLU A 58 -19.58 -5.84 -10.21
N ILE A 59 -19.23 -5.62 -11.48
CA ILE A 59 -19.83 -4.55 -12.31
C ILE A 59 -21.34 -4.81 -12.48
N ASP A 60 -21.76 -6.06 -12.71
CA ASP A 60 -23.18 -6.38 -12.83
C ASP A 60 -23.94 -6.20 -11.52
N LYS A 61 -23.36 -6.60 -10.37
CA LYS A 61 -23.93 -6.35 -9.05
C LYS A 61 -24.06 -4.85 -8.75
N ILE A 62 -23.08 -4.04 -9.14
CA ILE A 62 -23.14 -2.58 -8.99
C ILE A 62 -24.24 -2.01 -9.91
N ARG A 63 -24.35 -2.46 -11.17
CA ARG A 63 -25.44 -2.04 -12.06
C ARG A 63 -26.82 -2.42 -11.53
N GLN A 64 -26.99 -3.63 -10.99
CA GLN A 64 -28.27 -4.04 -10.40
C GLN A 64 -28.62 -3.19 -9.18
N ARG A 65 -27.64 -2.90 -8.31
CA ARG A 65 -27.84 -2.00 -7.17
C ARG A 65 -28.23 -0.59 -7.63
N LEU A 66 -27.58 -0.06 -8.66
CA LEU A 66 -27.90 1.26 -9.22
C LEU A 66 -29.29 1.33 -9.87
N ARG A 67 -29.71 0.27 -10.59
CA ARG A 67 -31.08 0.15 -11.13
C ARG A 67 -32.13 0.10 -10.03
N ASN A 68 -31.89 -0.68 -8.97
CA ASN A 68 -32.81 -0.78 -7.83
C ASN A 68 -32.93 0.54 -7.04
N LEU A 69 -31.90 1.38 -7.13
CA LEU A 69 -31.90 2.71 -6.53
C LEU A 69 -32.42 3.81 -7.47
N GLY A 70 -32.82 3.47 -8.70
CA GLY A 70 -33.46 4.41 -9.64
C GLY A 70 -32.51 5.37 -10.34
N TYR A 71 -31.21 5.07 -10.39
CA TYR A 71 -30.20 5.91 -11.03
C TYR A 71 -29.96 5.56 -12.52
N LEU A 72 -30.76 4.65 -13.09
CA LEU A 72 -30.71 4.25 -14.51
C LEU A 72 -32.12 4.15 -15.10
#